data_AF-A0A961SCH3-F1
#
_entry.id   AF-A0A961SCH3-F1
#
_cell.length_a   1.000
_cell.length_b   1.000
_cell.length_c   1.000
_cell.angle_alpha   90.00
_cell.angle_beta   90.00
_cell.angle_gamma   90.00
#
_symmetry.space_group_name_H-M   'P 1'
#
loop_
_entity.id
_entity.type
_entity.pdbx_description
1 polymer ?
#
loop_
_entity_poly.entity_id
_entity_poly.type
_entity_poly.pdbx_seq_one_letter_code
_entity_poly.pdbx_strand_id
1 'polypeptide(L)'
;MPRIVAVRLAALLFAVAISLGACTSSPLESVLDVSVSNPRFGDSDPHEWEGRAPWQHAVHGIDVAKYQGSIDWREARRSGVSFAWIKATEGGDRVDDRFAENWRAAKAAGMPRGAYHFYYFCTPAFVQARWFIKNVPK
;
A
#
# COMPACT_ATOMS: atom_id res chain seq x y z
N MET A 1 15.07 -42.46 43.58
CA MET A 1 14.78 -41.03 43.87
C MET A 1 15.61 -40.00 43.08
N PRO A 2 16.87 -40.21 42.63
CA PRO A 2 17.64 -39.12 42.00
C PRO A 2 17.27 -38.83 40.53
N ARG A 3 16.72 -39.81 39.81
CA ARG A 3 16.33 -39.67 38.40
C ARG A 3 15.10 -38.77 38.17
N ILE A 4 14.18 -38.72 39.12
CA ILE A 4 12.94 -37.93 39.00
C ILE A 4 13.22 -36.44 39.21
N VAL A 5 14.18 -36.09 40.08
CA VAL A 5 14.60 -34.71 40.31
C VAL A 5 15.34 -34.14 39.09
N ALA A 6 16.21 -34.93 38.45
CA ALA A 6 16.93 -34.53 37.24
C ALA A 6 15.98 -34.24 36.06
N VAL A 7 14.93 -35.05 35.87
CA VAL A 7 13.93 -34.84 34.81
C VAL A 7 13.09 -33.59 35.07
N ARG A 8 12.75 -33.30 36.33
CA ARG A 8 12.01 -32.08 36.70
C ARG A 8 12.86 -30.82 36.57
N LEU A 9 14.16 -30.89 36.89
CA LEU A 9 15.09 -29.78 36.74
C LEU A 9 15.37 -29.48 35.25
N ALA A 10 15.52 -30.52 34.43
CA ALA A 10 15.66 -30.38 32.98
C ALA A 10 14.38 -29.79 32.33
N ALA A 11 13.20 -30.22 32.78
CA ALA A 11 11.93 -29.67 32.29
C ALA A 11 11.72 -28.20 32.70
N LEU A 12 12.14 -27.79 33.91
CA LEU A 12 12.11 -26.39 34.33
C LEU A 12 13.10 -25.53 33.52
N LEU A 13 14.30 -26.02 33.26
CA LEU A 13 15.31 -25.32 32.45
C LEU A 13 14.86 -25.15 30.99
N PHE A 14 14.16 -26.15 30.44
CA PHE A 14 13.58 -26.07 29.09
C PHE A 14 12.40 -25.07 29.03
N ALA A 15 11.56 -25.02 30.07
CA ALA A 15 10.46 -24.05 30.15
C ALA A 15 10.95 -22.60 30.32
N VAL A 16 12.02 -22.38 31.09
CA VAL A 16 12.64 -21.05 31.25
C VAL A 16 13.29 -20.57 29.95
N ALA A 17 13.93 -21.46 29.18
CA ALA A 17 14.51 -21.14 27.88
C ALA A 17 13.44 -20.72 26.84
N ILE A 18 12.25 -21.30 26.89
CA ILE A 18 11.11 -20.92 26.02
C ILE A 18 10.56 -19.53 26.41
N SER A 19 10.57 -19.18 27.71
CA SER A 19 10.09 -17.87 28.18
C SER A 19 11.05 -16.69 27.92
N LEU A 20 12.32 -16.95 27.65
CA LEU A 20 13.33 -15.92 27.36
C LEU A 20 13.47 -15.58 25.85
N GLY A 21 12.81 -16.35 24.97
CA GLY A 21 12.79 -16.10 23.52
C GLY A 21 11.68 -15.15 23.05
N ALA A 22 10.81 -14.69 23.96
CA ALA A 22 9.63 -13.89 23.62
C ALA A 22 9.94 -12.40 23.33
N CYS A 23 11.20 -11.98 23.39
CA CYS A 23 11.65 -10.72 22.79
C CYS A 23 12.04 -10.96 21.33
N THR A 24 11.19 -11.63 20.55
CA THR A 24 11.25 -11.43 19.10
C THR A 24 10.80 -10.00 18.87
N SER A 25 11.74 -9.15 18.51
CA SER A 25 11.46 -7.87 17.87
C SER A 25 10.45 -8.13 16.77
N SER A 26 9.19 -7.79 17.01
CA SER A 26 8.23 -7.61 15.92
C SER A 26 8.94 -6.69 14.95
N PRO A 27 9.27 -7.11 13.71
CA PRO A 27 9.75 -6.16 12.74
C PRO A 27 8.58 -5.23 12.49
N LEU A 28 8.63 -4.05 13.12
CA LEU A 28 7.87 -2.88 12.75
C LEU A 28 8.41 -2.38 11.39
N GLU A 29 8.54 -3.28 10.41
CA GLU A 29 9.29 -3.08 9.17
C GLU A 29 8.58 -3.71 7.96
N SER A 30 7.28 -3.96 8.09
CA SER A 30 6.40 -4.38 6.99
C SER A 30 5.31 -3.34 6.70
N VAL A 31 5.56 -2.06 7.01
CA VAL A 31 4.46 -1.08 6.96
C VAL A 31 4.03 -0.79 5.51
N LEU A 32 4.91 -0.89 4.51
CA LEU A 32 4.53 -0.95 3.08
C LEU A 32 5.66 -1.65 2.29
N ASP A 33 5.40 -2.81 1.71
CA ASP A 33 6.33 -3.47 0.76
C ASP A 33 6.29 -2.69 -0.58
N VAL A 34 7.02 -1.58 -0.60
CA VAL A 34 7.21 -0.72 -1.77
C VAL A 34 8.27 -1.38 -2.64
N SER A 35 7.87 -1.79 -3.86
CA SER A 35 8.83 -2.28 -4.86
C SER A 35 9.86 -1.19 -5.14
N VAL A 36 11.13 -1.45 -4.84
CA VAL A 36 12.23 -0.57 -5.24
C VAL A 36 12.82 -1.12 -6.53
N SER A 37 12.37 -0.57 -7.64
CA SER A 37 12.87 -0.88 -8.98
C SER A 37 13.04 0.44 -9.73
N ASN A 38 13.97 0.50 -10.69
CA ASN A 38 14.08 1.63 -11.63
C ASN A 38 13.37 1.25 -12.96
N PRO A 39 12.05 0.98 -12.97
CA PRO A 39 11.37 0.60 -14.19
C PRO A 39 11.38 1.78 -15.16
N ARG A 40 11.59 1.46 -16.44
CA ARG A 40 11.38 2.43 -17.51
C ARG A 40 10.02 2.17 -18.14
N PHE A 41 8.98 2.75 -17.55
CA PHE A 41 7.65 2.72 -18.14
C PHE A 41 7.65 3.47 -19.49
N GLY A 42 6.81 3.00 -20.41
CA GLY A 42 6.58 3.72 -21.67
C GLY A 42 5.90 5.06 -21.39
N ASP A 43 6.26 6.06 -22.19
CA ASP A 43 5.64 7.38 -22.18
C ASP A 43 5.06 7.64 -23.57
N SER A 44 3.80 8.08 -23.62
CA SER A 44 3.12 8.42 -24.88
C SER A 44 3.63 9.72 -25.48
N ASP A 45 4.19 10.62 -24.66
CA ASP A 45 4.75 11.90 -25.08
C ASP A 45 6.09 12.15 -24.35
N PRO A 46 7.15 11.41 -24.73
CA PRO A 46 8.41 11.43 -23.98
C PRO A 46 9.07 12.81 -24.06
N HIS A 47 9.33 13.40 -22.91
CA HIS A 47 10.19 14.58 -22.78
C HIS A 47 11.67 14.19 -22.84
N GLU A 48 12.49 14.97 -23.57
CA GLU A 48 13.94 14.85 -23.53
C GLU A 48 14.48 15.54 -22.28
N TRP A 49 14.96 14.75 -21.32
CA TRP A 49 15.46 15.27 -20.05
C TRP A 49 16.95 15.60 -20.12
N GLU A 50 17.31 16.79 -19.67
CA GLU A 50 18.69 17.12 -19.30
C GLU A 50 18.94 16.73 -17.83
N GLY A 51 19.97 15.92 -17.58
CA GLY A 51 20.32 15.48 -16.22
C GLY A 51 19.54 14.25 -15.75
N ARG A 52 18.89 14.34 -14.58
CA ARG A 52 18.20 13.18 -13.99
C ARG A 52 16.78 13.03 -14.55
N ALA A 53 16.52 11.93 -15.22
CA ALA A 53 15.23 11.58 -15.80
C ALA A 53 14.32 10.79 -14.82
N PRO A 54 12.99 10.78 -15.03
CA PRO A 54 12.04 10.12 -14.13
C PRO A 54 12.36 8.64 -13.84
N TRP A 55 12.77 7.87 -14.85
CA TRP A 55 13.10 6.44 -14.72
C TRP A 55 14.38 6.15 -13.90
N GLN A 56 15.08 7.17 -13.43
CA GLN A 56 16.23 7.04 -12.52
C GLN A 56 15.84 7.18 -11.05
N HIS A 57 14.54 7.33 -10.74
CA HIS A 57 14.02 7.23 -9.39
C HIS A 57 13.66 5.77 -9.08
N ALA A 58 13.93 5.34 -7.84
CA ALA A 58 13.82 3.92 -7.48
C ALA A 58 12.41 3.49 -7.07
N VAL A 59 11.46 4.43 -7.00
CA VAL A 59 10.08 4.16 -6.59
C VAL A 59 9.16 4.84 -7.59
N HIS A 60 8.27 4.06 -8.18
CA HIS A 60 7.31 4.55 -9.15
C HIS A 60 5.90 4.13 -8.77
N GLY A 61 4.97 5.06 -8.80
CA GLY A 61 3.56 4.80 -8.57
C GLY A 61 2.72 5.17 -9.78
N ILE A 62 1.44 4.78 -9.72
CA ILE A 62 0.42 5.22 -10.66
C ILE A 62 -0.69 5.97 -9.92
N ASP A 63 -1.40 6.84 -10.62
CA ASP A 63 -2.71 7.29 -10.18
C ASP A 63 -3.78 6.87 -11.20
N VAL A 64 -4.97 6.51 -10.69
CA VAL A 64 -6.04 5.96 -11.53
C VAL A 64 -7.41 6.48 -11.10
N ALA A 65 -8.31 6.53 -12.07
CA ALA A 65 -9.72 6.84 -11.91
C ALA A 65 -10.55 5.88 -12.78
N LYS A 66 -11.84 6.15 -12.97
CA LYS A 66 -12.69 5.37 -13.89
C LYS A 66 -12.19 5.32 -15.35
N TYR A 67 -11.37 6.29 -15.77
CA TYR A 67 -10.95 6.47 -17.17
C TYR A 67 -9.98 5.39 -17.66
N GLN A 68 -9.24 4.74 -16.76
CA GLN A 68 -8.32 3.66 -17.12
C GLN A 68 -9.04 2.32 -17.40
N GLY A 69 -10.35 2.23 -17.15
CA GLY A 69 -11.09 0.98 -17.32
C GLY A 69 -10.68 -0.07 -16.28
N SER A 70 -10.69 -1.33 -16.70
CA SER A 70 -10.31 -2.45 -15.84
C SER A 70 -8.78 -2.62 -15.82
N ILE A 71 -8.19 -2.75 -14.65
CA ILE A 71 -6.74 -2.85 -14.45
C ILE A 71 -6.39 -4.24 -13.92
N ASP A 72 -5.40 -4.90 -14.54
CA ASP A 72 -4.74 -6.06 -13.92
C ASP A 72 -3.73 -5.56 -12.87
N TRP A 73 -4.18 -5.50 -11.62
CA TRP A 73 -3.38 -5.02 -10.50
C TRP A 73 -2.21 -5.94 -10.14
N ARG A 74 -2.29 -7.24 -10.45
CA ARG A 74 -1.17 -8.16 -10.21
C ARG A 74 -0.09 -7.92 -11.25
N GLU A 75 -0.48 -7.74 -12.50
CA GLU A 75 0.47 -7.38 -13.54
C GLU A 75 1.12 -6.03 -13.26
N ALA A 76 0.35 -4.99 -12.91
CA ALA A 76 0.91 -3.69 -12.55
C ALA A 76 2.00 -3.80 -11.46
N ARG A 77 1.76 -4.59 -10.39
CA ARG A 77 2.77 -4.83 -9.34
C ARG A 77 3.98 -5.56 -9.89
N ARG A 78 3.80 -6.62 -10.69
CA ARG A 78 4.90 -7.37 -11.33
C ARG A 78 5.73 -6.50 -12.28
N SER A 79 5.11 -5.54 -12.96
CA SER A 79 5.79 -4.61 -13.86
C SER A 79 6.56 -3.49 -13.12
N GLY A 80 6.56 -3.49 -11.78
CA GLY A 80 7.35 -2.56 -10.96
C GLY A 80 6.57 -1.38 -10.37
N VAL A 81 5.24 -1.32 -10.53
CA VAL A 81 4.43 -0.30 -9.85
C VAL A 81 4.47 -0.57 -8.34
N SER A 82 4.90 0.44 -7.59
CA SER A 82 5.22 0.32 -6.17
C SER A 82 4.07 0.75 -5.27
N PHE A 83 3.23 1.69 -5.72
CA PHE A 83 2.03 2.16 -5.03
C PHE A 83 1.00 2.73 -6.02
N ALA A 84 -0.23 2.92 -5.56
CA ALA A 84 -1.29 3.54 -6.36
C ALA A 84 -2.11 4.60 -5.60
N TRP A 85 -2.36 5.74 -6.24
CA TRP A 85 -3.38 6.69 -5.82
C TRP A 85 -4.67 6.46 -6.62
N ILE A 86 -5.78 6.24 -5.93
CA ILE A 86 -7.05 5.88 -6.57
C ILE A 86 -8.05 7.01 -6.33
N LYS A 87 -8.61 7.58 -7.39
CA LYS A 87 -9.65 8.60 -7.27
C LYS A 87 -10.83 8.03 -6.48
N ALA A 88 -11.20 8.70 -5.41
CA ALA A 88 -12.35 8.31 -4.60
C ALA A 88 -13.57 9.18 -4.89
N THR A 89 -13.39 10.50 -4.84
CA THR A 89 -14.50 11.45 -4.95
C THR A 89 -14.11 12.67 -5.77
N GLU A 90 -15.12 13.38 -6.25
CA GLU A 90 -14.98 14.71 -6.87
C GLU A 90 -16.12 15.61 -6.41
N GLY A 91 -15.82 16.89 -6.14
CA GLY A 91 -16.82 17.83 -5.63
C GLY A 91 -17.46 17.41 -4.30
N GLY A 92 -18.74 17.75 -4.12
CA GLY A 92 -19.49 17.50 -2.88
C GLY A 92 -20.43 16.30 -2.92
N ASP A 93 -20.54 15.62 -4.06
CA ASP A 93 -21.67 14.74 -4.37
C ASP A 93 -21.34 13.53 -5.27
N ARG A 94 -20.10 13.42 -5.78
CA ARG A 94 -19.72 12.35 -6.72
C ARG A 94 -18.65 11.42 -6.14
N VAL A 95 -18.89 10.12 -6.24
CA VAL A 95 -17.89 9.05 -6.03
C VAL A 95 -17.43 8.58 -7.41
N ASP A 96 -16.15 8.29 -7.58
CA ASP A 96 -15.64 7.70 -8.82
C ASP A 96 -16.22 6.29 -9.03
N ASP A 97 -16.76 6.03 -10.23
CA ASP A 97 -17.51 4.81 -10.54
C ASP A 97 -16.70 3.52 -10.35
N ARG A 98 -15.36 3.60 -10.41
CA ARG A 98 -14.47 2.44 -10.23
C ARG A 98 -13.72 2.45 -8.90
N PHE A 99 -13.94 3.43 -8.02
CA PHE A 99 -13.21 3.52 -6.76
C PHE A 99 -13.27 2.23 -5.95
N ALA A 100 -14.48 1.69 -5.71
CA ALA A 100 -14.65 0.49 -4.88
C ALA A 100 -14.03 -0.78 -5.50
N GLU A 101 -14.01 -0.89 -6.83
CA GLU A 101 -13.34 -1.96 -7.57
C GLU A 101 -11.83 -1.85 -7.44
N ASN A 102 -11.27 -0.71 -7.85
CA ASN A 102 -9.84 -0.43 -7.82
C ASN A 102 -9.27 -0.53 -6.41
N TRP A 103 -9.97 0.02 -5.41
CA TRP A 103 -9.61 -0.08 -4.00
C TRP A 103 -9.48 -1.56 -3.60
N ARG A 104 -10.49 -2.40 -3.81
CA ARG A 104 -10.40 -3.82 -3.40
C ARG A 104 -9.34 -4.59 -4.19
N ALA A 105 -9.30 -4.42 -5.50
CA ALA A 105 -8.41 -5.18 -6.38
C ALA A 105 -6.93 -4.85 -6.13
N ALA A 106 -6.58 -3.58 -5.95
CA ALA A 106 -5.22 -3.17 -5.59
C ALA A 106 -4.79 -3.79 -4.24
N LYS A 107 -5.68 -3.84 -3.23
CA LYS A 107 -5.37 -4.53 -1.94
C LYS A 107 -5.09 -6.00 -2.15
N ALA A 108 -5.95 -6.67 -2.93
CA ALA A 108 -5.84 -8.11 -3.20
C ALA A 108 -4.58 -8.48 -4.00
N ALA A 109 -4.02 -7.52 -4.75
CA ALA A 109 -2.73 -7.64 -5.42
C ALA A 109 -1.53 -7.30 -4.53
N GLY A 110 -1.75 -6.90 -3.27
CA GLY A 110 -0.68 -6.47 -2.36
C GLY A 110 -0.10 -5.09 -2.68
N MET A 111 -0.81 -4.26 -3.47
CA MET A 111 -0.37 -2.92 -3.84
C MET A 111 -0.67 -1.91 -2.71
N PRO A 112 0.35 -1.24 -2.12
CA PRO A 112 0.15 -0.05 -1.30
C PRO A 112 -0.73 0.96 -2.02
N ARG A 113 -1.75 1.49 -1.35
CA ARG A 113 -2.72 2.36 -2.01
C ARG A 113 -3.27 3.46 -1.12
N GLY A 114 -3.46 4.62 -1.74
CA GLY A 114 -4.10 5.79 -1.15
C GLY A 114 -5.28 6.23 -2.01
N ALA A 115 -6.16 7.04 -1.43
CA ALA A 115 -7.30 7.64 -2.13
C ALA A 115 -7.04 9.13 -2.36
N TYR A 116 -7.50 9.68 -3.48
CA TYR A 116 -7.46 11.12 -3.72
C TYR A 116 -8.83 11.71 -4.03
N HIS A 117 -8.94 13.02 -3.84
CA HIS A 117 -10.14 13.82 -4.11
C HIS A 117 -9.86 14.80 -5.26
N PHE A 118 -10.77 14.88 -6.24
CA PHE A 118 -10.72 15.90 -7.28
C PHE A 118 -11.55 17.12 -6.88
N TYR A 119 -10.88 18.25 -6.65
CA TYR A 119 -11.49 19.44 -6.08
C TYR A 119 -12.26 20.27 -7.11
N TYR A 120 -13.43 20.78 -6.73
CA TYR A 120 -14.17 21.79 -7.50
C TYR A 120 -14.30 23.12 -6.76
N PHE A 121 -13.95 24.22 -7.43
CA PHE A 121 -13.94 25.56 -6.83
C PHE A 121 -15.32 26.09 -6.45
N CYS A 122 -16.40 25.61 -7.10
CA CYS A 122 -17.76 26.07 -6.83
C CYS A 122 -18.44 25.36 -5.64
N THR A 123 -17.75 24.44 -4.95
CA THR A 123 -18.28 23.73 -3.77
C THR A 123 -17.46 24.11 -2.53
N PRO A 124 -18.08 24.45 -1.38
CA PRO A 124 -17.33 24.77 -0.16
C PRO A 124 -16.37 23.64 0.25
N ALA A 125 -15.12 23.99 0.58
CA ALA A 125 -14.07 23.01 0.88
C ALA A 125 -14.46 22.00 1.99
N PHE A 126 -15.16 22.44 3.03
CA PHE A 126 -15.58 21.55 4.12
C PHE A 126 -16.62 20.52 3.68
N VAL A 127 -17.47 20.83 2.69
CA VAL A 127 -18.43 19.88 2.12
C VAL A 127 -17.68 18.78 1.37
N GLN A 128 -16.70 19.18 0.55
CA GLN A 128 -15.85 18.26 -0.21
C GLN A 128 -15.01 17.36 0.70
N ALA A 129 -14.40 17.93 1.76
CA ALA A 129 -13.64 17.16 2.74
C ALA A 129 -14.53 16.13 3.48
N ARG A 130 -15.72 16.54 3.94
CA ARG A 130 -16.69 15.61 4.54
C ARG A 130 -17.12 14.52 3.57
N TRP A 131 -17.31 14.87 2.30
CA TRP A 131 -17.66 13.92 1.25
C TRP A 131 -16.56 12.88 1.01
N PHE A 132 -15.31 13.31 0.94
CA PHE A 132 -14.16 12.41 0.85
C PHE A 132 -14.06 11.48 2.07
N ILE A 133 -14.08 12.03 3.30
CA ILE A 133 -13.96 11.27 4.54
C ILE A 133 -15.08 10.23 4.69
N LYS A 134 -16.30 10.57 4.25
CA LYS A 134 -17.45 9.66 4.28
C LYS A 134 -17.26 8.44 3.36
N ASN A 135 -16.62 8.63 2.21
CA ASN A 135 -16.60 7.62 1.14
C ASN A 135 -15.29 6.81 1.08
N VAL A 136 -14.21 7.25 1.72
CA VAL A 136 -12.94 6.51 1.76
C VAL A 136 -12.89 5.59 2.99
N PRO A 137 -12.73 4.27 2.80
CA PRO A 137 -12.59 3.34 3.92
C PRO A 137 -11.34 3.61 4.75
N LYS A 138 -11.48 3.47 6.08
CA LYS A 138 -10.37 3.57 7.05
C LYS A 138 -9.43 2.36 6.97
#